data_AF-A0A355F8G4-F1
#
_entry.id   AF-A0A355F8G4-F1
#
_cell.length_a   1.000
_cell.length_b   1.000
_cell.length_c   1.000
_cell.angle_alpha   90.00
_cell.angle_beta   90.00
_cell.angle_gamma   90.00
#
_symmetry.space_group_name_H-M   'P 1'
#
loop_
_entity.id
_entity.type
_entity.pdbx_description
1 polymer ?
#
loop_
_entity_poly.entity_id
_entity_poly.type
_entity_poly.pdbx_seq_one_letter_code
_entity_poly.pdbx_strand_id
1 'polypeptide(L)'
;MRDRFGLPLAVPDLFAAPTPSRLAALLRGREQEASHRPPIRRVPRDGPLPLSLSQRRLWLVHQIAPESTAYHLPAALSLRGRLHTAALHGALGEIVRR
;
A
#
# COMPACT_ATOMS: atom_id res chain seq x y z
N MET A 1 1.16 -0.33 -15.54
CA MET A 1 1.97 0.02 -16.73
C MET A 1 3.24 -0.81 -16.81
N ARG A 2 4.12 -0.80 -15.80
CA ARG A 2 5.27 -1.71 -15.69
C ARG A 2 4.92 -3.20 -15.92
N ASP A 3 3.90 -3.72 -15.25
CA ASP A 3 3.52 -5.15 -15.35
C ASP A 3 2.86 -5.55 -16.69
N ARG A 4 2.32 -4.59 -17.44
CA ARG A 4 1.65 -4.85 -18.74
C ARG A 4 2.60 -4.63 -19.92
N PHE A 5 3.56 -3.72 -19.77
CA PHE A 5 4.45 -3.28 -20.86
C PHE A 5 5.93 -3.63 -20.66
N GLY A 6 6.33 -4.15 -19.49
CA GLY A 6 7.73 -4.51 -19.18
C GLY A 6 8.69 -3.32 -19.04
N LEU A 7 8.22 -2.09 -19.27
CA LEU A 7 9.05 -0.88 -19.33
C LEU A 7 9.35 -0.30 -17.94
N PRO A 8 10.60 0.17 -17.71
CA PRO A 8 11.01 0.81 -16.48
C PRO A 8 10.49 2.25 -16.44
N LEU A 9 9.23 2.39 -16.02
CA LEU A 9 8.61 3.70 -15.80
C LEU A 9 8.70 4.08 -14.31
N ALA A 10 9.42 5.14 -13.99
CA ALA A 10 9.44 5.72 -12.65
C ALA A 10 8.39 6.85 -12.53
N VAL A 11 7.96 7.15 -11.31
CA VAL A 11 7.01 8.25 -11.06
C VAL A 11 7.54 9.61 -11.55
N PRO A 12 8.83 9.98 -11.37
CA PRO A 12 9.37 11.22 -11.91
C PRO A 12 9.28 11.36 -13.43
N ASP A 13 9.32 10.25 -14.19
CA ASP A 13 9.21 10.30 -15.65
C ASP A 13 7.85 10.87 -16.08
N LEU A 14 6.78 10.64 -15.31
CA LEU A 14 5.45 11.19 -15.57
C LEU A 14 5.41 12.72 -15.43
N PHE A 15 6.24 13.26 -14.54
CA PHE A 15 6.35 14.71 -14.34
C PHE A 15 7.31 15.35 -15.35
N ALA A 16 8.40 14.66 -15.70
CA ALA A 16 9.33 15.11 -16.72
C ALA A 16 8.73 15.09 -18.13
N ALA A 17 7.79 14.18 -18.38
CA ALA A 17 7.10 14.02 -19.66
C ALA A 17 5.57 13.93 -19.48
N PRO A 18 4.88 15.04 -19.16
CA PRO A 18 3.47 15.05 -18.71
C PRO A 18 2.46 14.92 -19.87
N THR A 19 2.86 14.35 -20.99
CA THR A 19 1.98 14.10 -22.14
C THR A 19 2.30 12.73 -22.74
N PRO A 20 1.32 12.02 -23.31
CA PRO A 20 1.56 10.71 -23.92
C PRO A 20 2.67 10.71 -24.98
N SER A 21 2.75 11.75 -25.82
CA SER A 21 3.77 11.86 -26.88
C SER A 21 5.18 12.03 -26.32
N ARG A 22 5.36 12.87 -25.30
CA ARG A 22 6.66 13.05 -24.63
C ARG A 22 7.07 11.82 -23.84
N LEU A 23 6.11 11.16 -23.18
CA LEU A 23 6.38 9.93 -22.44
C LEU A 23 6.79 8.79 -23.39
N ALA A 24 6.10 8.64 -24.53
CA ALA A 24 6.49 7.70 -25.57
C ALA A 24 7.90 7.99 -26.11
N ALA A 25 8.24 9.27 -26.32
CA ALA A 25 9.58 9.67 -26.73
C ALA A 25 10.66 9.30 -25.70
N LEU A 26 10.39 9.52 -24.42
CA LEU A 26 11.27 9.17 -23.31
C LEU A 26 11.48 7.64 -23.19
N LEU A 27 10.45 6.86 -23.48
CA LEU A 27 10.47 5.40 -23.34
C LEU A 27 11.12 4.67 -24.52
N ARG A 28 11.12 5.23 -25.75
CA ARG A 28 11.72 4.61 -26.96
C ARG A 28 13.19 4.20 -26.79
N GLY A 29 13.95 4.88 -25.91
CA GLY A 29 15.35 4.54 -25.62
C GLY A 29 15.56 3.48 -24.54
N ARG A 30 14.49 3.07 -23.84
CA ARG A 30 14.53 2.19 -22.65
C ARG A 30 13.83 0.85 -22.88
N GLU A 31 13.49 0.52 -24.12
CA GLU A 31 12.75 -0.68 -24.48
C GLU A 31 13.52 -1.98 -24.16
N GLN A 32 14.86 -1.91 -24.14
CA GLN A 32 15.73 -3.04 -23.78
C GLN A 32 16.13 -3.06 -22.30
N GLU A 33 15.86 -2.00 -21.54
CA GLU A 33 16.07 -1.98 -20.09
C GLU A 33 14.90 -2.69 -19.41
N ALA A 34 14.96 -4.00 -19.31
CA ALA A 34 13.89 -4.74 -18.68
C ALA A 34 13.76 -4.34 -17.19
N SER A 35 12.57 -3.89 -16.80
CA SER A 35 12.25 -3.54 -15.41
C SER A 35 12.10 -4.79 -14.56
N HIS A 36 13.20 -5.38 -14.11
CA HIS A 36 13.20 -6.58 -13.28
C HIS A 36 13.09 -6.25 -11.78
N ARG A 37 11.93 -5.75 -11.35
CA ARG A 37 11.60 -5.86 -9.92
C ARG A 37 11.06 -7.28 -9.69
N PRO A 38 11.64 -8.07 -8.78
CA PRO A 38 11.10 -9.38 -8.49
C PRO A 38 9.66 -9.24 -7.99
N PRO A 39 8.76 -10.17 -8.37
CA PRO A 39 7.39 -10.14 -7.91
C PRO A 39 7.33 -10.31 -6.39
N ILE A 40 6.33 -9.71 -5.76
CA ILE A 40 6.06 -9.96 -4.34
C ILE A 40 5.52 -11.39 -4.23
N ARG A 41 6.36 -12.30 -3.75
CA ARG A 41 5.98 -13.70 -3.53
C ARG A 41 5.29 -13.84 -2.17
N ARG A 42 4.35 -14.78 -2.09
CA ARG A 42 3.84 -15.23 -0.79
C ARG A 42 5.00 -15.85 -0.01
N VAL A 43 5.15 -15.43 1.23
CA VAL A 43 6.08 -16.03 2.19
C VAL A 43 5.31 -16.85 3.21
N PRO A 44 5.92 -17.93 3.75
CA PRO A 44 5.33 -18.69 4.85
C PRO A 44 5.03 -17.79 6.07
N ARG A 45 4.00 -18.12 6.86
CA ARG A 45 3.51 -17.33 8.02
C ARG A 45 3.65 -18.04 9.36
N ASP A 46 4.58 -18.97 9.40
CA ASP A 46 4.90 -19.92 10.46
C ASP A 46 5.81 -19.31 11.53
N GLY A 47 6.26 -18.07 11.33
CA GLY A 47 7.08 -17.34 12.29
C GLY A 47 6.96 -15.82 12.14
N PRO A 48 7.71 -15.06 12.96
CA PRO A 48 7.73 -13.61 12.90
C PRO A 48 8.15 -13.09 11.52
N LEU A 49 7.36 -12.19 10.94
CA LEU A 49 7.69 -11.53 9.68
C LEU A 49 8.48 -10.24 9.94
N PRO A 50 9.48 -9.91 9.09
CA PRO A 50 10.21 -8.68 9.24
C PRO A 50 9.28 -7.48 8.99
N LEU A 51 9.28 -6.54 9.94
CA LEU A 51 8.57 -5.28 9.79
C LEU A 51 9.16 -4.47 8.63
N SER A 52 8.29 -3.80 7.88
CA SER A 52 8.71 -2.75 6.94
C SER A 52 9.40 -1.60 7.70
N LEU A 53 10.17 -0.77 6.98
CA LEU A 53 10.81 0.40 7.58
C LEU A 53 9.80 1.34 8.26
N SER A 54 8.65 1.57 7.62
CA SER A 54 7.57 2.38 8.18
C SER A 54 7.00 1.77 9.46
N GLN A 55 6.79 0.46 9.48
CA GLN A 55 6.29 -0.24 10.68
C GLN A 55 7.30 -0.18 11.83
N ARG A 56 8.60 -0.41 11.57
CA ARG A 56 9.66 -0.27 12.60
C ARG A 56 9.71 1.14 13.18
N ARG A 57 9.58 2.16 12.33
CA ARG A 57 9.55 3.57 12.77
C ARG A 57 8.36 3.82 13.69
N LEU A 58 7.16 3.39 13.30
CA LEU A 58 5.96 3.55 14.13
C LEU A 58 6.09 2.80 15.47
N TRP A 59 6.60 1.57 15.43
CA TRP A 59 6.87 0.79 16.64
C TRP A 59 7.83 1.53 17.58
N LEU A 60 8.94 2.06 17.05
CA LEU A 60 9.90 2.83 17.86
C LEU A 60 9.26 4.08 18.48
N VAL A 61 8.44 4.81 17.72
CA VAL A 61 7.75 5.99 18.24
C VAL A 61 6.79 5.60 19.37
N HIS A 62 6.07 4.50 19.23
CA HIS A 62 5.20 4.00 20.29
C HIS A 62 5.99 3.62 21.56
N GLN A 63 7.16 2.98 21.42
CA GLN A 63 8.01 2.63 22.57
C GLN A 63 8.54 3.87 23.31
N ILE A 64 8.77 4.98 22.61
CA ILE A 64 9.27 6.24 23.21
C ILE A 64 8.15 6.99 23.92
N ALA A 65 6.93 6.98 23.37
CA ALA A 65 5.78 7.71 23.90
C ALA A 65 4.51 6.84 23.84
N PRO A 66 4.36 5.86 24.74
CA PRO A 66 3.27 4.88 24.68
C PRO A 66 1.88 5.50 24.85
N GLU A 67 1.79 6.59 25.61
CA GLU A 67 0.53 7.33 25.86
C GLU A 67 0.15 8.27 24.68
N SER A 68 0.99 8.36 23.66
CA SER A 68 0.75 9.27 22.54
C SER A 68 -0.34 8.74 21.61
N THR A 69 -1.33 9.60 21.33
CA THR A 69 -2.41 9.33 20.38
C THR A 69 -2.09 9.78 18.95
N ALA A 70 -0.88 10.26 18.69
CA ALA A 70 -0.50 10.91 17.43
C ALA A 70 -0.68 10.03 16.17
N TYR A 71 -0.71 8.70 16.33
CA TYR A 71 -0.92 7.74 15.25
C TYR A 71 -2.24 6.96 15.37
N HIS A 72 -3.15 7.38 16.25
CA HIS A 72 -4.52 6.89 16.22
C HIS A 72 -5.21 7.38 14.94
N LEU A 73 -5.97 6.50 14.29
CA LEU A 73 -6.77 6.83 13.11
C LEU A 73 -8.26 6.68 13.45
N PRO A 74 -8.81 7.54 14.33
CA PRO A 74 -10.21 7.46 14.70
C PRO A 74 -11.09 7.76 13.48
N ALA A 75 -12.11 6.93 13.29
CA ALA A 75 -13.14 7.14 12.29
C ALA A 75 -14.52 6.93 12.91
N ALA A 76 -15.48 7.77 12.53
CA ALA A 76 -16.87 7.67 12.97
C ALA A 76 -17.78 7.63 11.75
N LEU A 77 -18.83 6.80 11.82
CA LEU A 77 -19.81 6.65 10.75
C LEU A 77 -21.21 6.90 11.31
N SER A 78 -21.96 7.79 10.67
CA SER A 78 -23.38 8.00 10.97
C SER A 78 -24.22 7.14 10.04
N LEU A 79 -24.98 6.20 10.61
CA LEU A 79 -25.88 5.32 9.89
C LEU A 79 -27.32 5.75 10.13
N ARG A 80 -28.11 5.84 9.06
CA ARG A 80 -29.53 6.19 9.12
C ARG A 80 -30.38 5.00 8.68
N GLY A 81 -31.48 4.76 9.41
CA GLY A 81 -32.38 3.64 9.15
C GLY A 81 -32.19 2.47 10.11
N ARG A 82 -32.81 1.31 9.79
CA ARG A 82 -32.76 0.12 10.64
C ARG A 82 -31.39 -0.54 10.55
N LEU A 83 -30.65 -0.55 11.66
CA LEU A 83 -29.36 -1.23 11.75
C LEU A 83 -29.52 -2.61 12.41
N HIS A 84 -29.08 -3.67 11.72
CA HIS A 84 -28.96 -5.00 12.30
C HIS A 84 -27.61 -5.15 13.00
N THR A 85 -27.53 -4.75 14.27
CA THR A 85 -26.28 -4.68 15.06
C THR A 85 -25.50 -5.99 15.11
N ALA A 86 -26.18 -7.14 15.27
CA ALA A 86 -25.51 -8.45 15.29
C ALA A 86 -24.85 -8.80 13.95
N ALA A 87 -25.43 -8.37 12.82
CA ALA A 87 -24.86 -8.60 11.50
C ALA A 87 -23.64 -7.69 11.26
N LEU A 88 -23.71 -6.42 11.72
CA LEU A 88 -22.57 -5.51 11.69
C LEU A 88 -21.40 -6.04 12.53
N HIS A 89 -21.68 -6.51 13.75
CA HIS A 89 -20.67 -7.15 14.60
C HIS A 89 -20.05 -8.36 13.88
N GLY A 90 -20.89 -9.27 13.36
CA GLY A 90 -20.40 -10.44 12.63
C GLY A 90 -19.52 -10.09 11.43
N ALA A 91 -19.90 -9.07 10.66
CA ALA A 91 -19.11 -8.60 9.51
C ALA A 91 -17.75 -8.01 9.93
N LEU A 92 -17.70 -7.21 10.99
CA LEU A 92 -16.45 -6.66 11.52
C LEU A 92 -15.55 -7.76 12.10
N GLY A 93 -16.12 -8.72 12.82
CA GLY A 93 -15.39 -9.88 13.33
C GLY A 93 -14.78 -10.72 12.21
N GLU A 94 -15.52 -10.90 11.10
CA GLU A 94 -15.02 -11.60 9.92
C GLU A 94 -13.87 -10.84 9.24
N ILE A 95 -13.87 -9.50 9.22
CA ILE A 95 -12.73 -8.71 8.73
C ILE A 95 -11.49 -8.94 9.59
N VAL A 96 -11.64 -9.01 10.91
CA VAL A 96 -10.51 -9.27 11.84
C VAL A 96 -9.95 -10.68 11.68
N ARG A 97 -10.81 -11.66 11.37
CA ARG A 97 -10.42 -13.08 11.21
C ARG A 97 -9.61 -13.35 9.92
N ARG A 98 -9.82 -12.56 8.87
CA ARG A 98 -9.24 -12.76 7.52
C ARG A 98 -7.74 -12.48 7.45
#